data_AF-A0A835S1I6-F1
#
_entry.id   AF-A0A835S1I6-F1
#
_cell.length_a   1.000
_cell.length_b   1.000
_cell.length_c   1.000
_cell.angle_alpha   90.00
_cell.angle_beta   90.00
_cell.angle_gamma   90.00
#
_symmetry.space_group_name_H-M   'P 1'
#
loop_
_entity.id
_entity.type
_entity.pdbx_description
1 polymer ?
#
loop_
_entity_poly.entity_id
_entity_poly.type
_entity_poly.pdbx_seq_one_letter_code
_entity_poly.pdbx_strand_id
1 'polypeptide(L)'
;MQRTICSKEAFNGGFKGCIRDQEEPRKWYVFQGDLLNFKKDGSPLMNRLQLTPIYEDNEITHFLGIQFFTEANVDLGPLPGIFNKDATRHTIRTAVDQTLFRPVAAVHGHLCREFCCMFQLSDEVLCQKILSRLSPRDIASVGSVCRRLYFLTKNEDLWRMVCQNAWGSEATRALETVTGAKRLGWGRLARELTTLEAAAWRKLTVGGAVEPSRCNFGACAVGNRVVLFGGEGVNMQPMNDTFVLDLNASHPEWQHVKVSSPPPGRWGHTLSCFNGSCLVVFGGCGREGLLNDVFVLDLDAKHPAWREVPGLEPPLPRSWHSSCTVDGTKLVVSGGCADSGVLLSDTFLLDLTMETPMWREIPASWSPPPGWATLCRCTTAARS
;
A
#
# COMPACT_ATOMS: atom_id res chain seq x y z
N MET A 1 14.18 -3.12 42.30
CA MET A 1 13.40 -4.34 42.03
C MET A 1 11.94 -4.00 42.20
N GLN A 2 11.13 -4.11 41.15
CA GLN A 2 9.69 -3.85 41.23
C GLN A 2 8.95 -5.16 40.93
N ARG A 3 8.02 -5.55 41.81
CA ARG A 3 7.23 -6.78 41.69
C ARG A 3 5.79 -6.40 41.39
N THR A 4 5.22 -6.98 40.34
CA THR A 4 3.82 -6.74 39.94
C THR A 4 3.16 -8.07 39.61
N ILE A 5 1.93 -8.26 40.09
CA ILE A 5 1.10 -9.43 39.79
C ILE A 5 -0.03 -8.95 38.88
N CYS A 6 -0.18 -9.57 37.71
CA CYS A 6 -1.22 -9.24 36.73
C CYS A 6 -2.07 -10.47 36.41
N SER A 7 -3.38 -10.28 36.23
CA SER A 7 -4.34 -11.34 35.86
C SER A 7 -4.22 -11.73 34.38
N LYS A 8 -4.54 -13.00 34.08
CA LYS A 8 -4.47 -13.60 32.72
C LYS A 8 -5.27 -12.82 31.66
N GLU A 9 -6.37 -12.19 32.04
CA GLU A 9 -7.22 -11.41 31.12
C GLU A 9 -6.50 -10.21 30.49
N ALA A 10 -5.47 -9.67 31.14
CA ALA A 10 -4.68 -8.55 30.62
C ALA A 10 -3.73 -8.92 29.46
N PHE A 11 -3.49 -10.22 29.22
CA PHE A 11 -2.50 -10.71 28.24
C PHE A 11 -3.10 -11.29 26.95
N ASN A 12 -4.43 -11.36 26.80
CA ASN A 12 -5.07 -11.95 25.61
C ASN A 12 -4.97 -11.08 24.33
N GLY A 13 -4.23 -9.98 24.36
CA GLY A 13 -3.88 -9.16 23.19
C GLY A 13 -2.52 -9.54 22.60
N GLY A 14 -2.45 -10.66 21.88
CA GLY A 14 -1.49 -10.90 20.79
C GLY A 14 0.02 -10.87 21.10
N PHE A 15 0.57 -11.99 21.59
CA PHE A 15 1.94 -12.42 21.24
C PHE A 15 1.86 -13.87 20.76
N LYS A 16 1.68 -14.07 19.44
CA LYS A 16 1.99 -15.35 18.80
C LYS A 16 3.43 -15.28 18.30
N GLY A 17 4.38 -15.63 19.17
CA GLY A 17 5.73 -16.02 18.73
C GLY A 17 5.70 -17.47 18.24
N CYS A 18 6.38 -17.77 17.14
CA CYS A 18 6.50 -19.11 16.57
C CYS A 18 6.93 -20.14 17.63
N ILE A 19 6.05 -21.10 17.91
CA ILE A 19 6.43 -22.37 18.52
C ILE A 19 6.45 -23.37 17.36
N ARG A 20 7.65 -23.88 17.02
CA ARG A 20 7.76 -25.08 16.20
C ARG A 20 7.26 -26.25 17.05
N ASP A 21 6.26 -26.95 16.54
CA ASP A 21 5.81 -28.23 17.09
C ASP A 21 6.97 -29.22 17.06
N GLN A 22 7.45 -29.63 18.22
CA GLN A 22 8.09 -30.92 18.44
C GLN A 22 7.52 -31.51 19.74
N GLU A 23 6.95 -32.71 19.61
CA GLU A 23 6.35 -33.50 20.68
C GLU A 23 7.41 -33.91 21.71
N GLU A 24 7.32 -33.40 22.94
CA GLU A 24 7.83 -34.02 24.18
C GLU A 24 7.29 -33.26 25.42
N PRO A 25 7.28 -33.83 26.65
CA PRO A 25 6.36 -33.44 27.71
C PRO A 25 6.63 -32.04 28.27
N ARG A 26 5.69 -31.13 28.00
CA ARG A 26 5.36 -29.83 28.62
C ARG A 26 6.32 -29.35 29.74
N LYS A 27 7.53 -28.92 29.37
CA LYS A 27 8.32 -27.94 30.14
C LYS A 27 7.85 -26.54 29.74
N TRP A 28 7.08 -25.90 30.62
CA TRP A 28 6.59 -24.53 30.39
C TRP A 28 7.67 -23.51 30.80
N TYR A 29 8.04 -22.62 29.88
CA TYR A 29 9.21 -21.73 30.01
C TYR A 29 8.90 -20.46 30.82
N VAL A 30 9.78 -20.11 31.76
CA VAL A 30 9.87 -18.77 32.37
C VAL A 30 10.37 -17.81 31.29
N PHE A 31 9.65 -16.70 31.05
CA PHE A 31 10.14 -15.68 30.10
C PHE A 31 11.17 -14.79 30.79
N GLN A 32 12.33 -14.63 30.16
CA GLN A 32 13.36 -13.67 30.57
C GLN A 32 13.83 -12.89 29.35
N GLY A 33 13.74 -11.56 29.40
CA GLY A 33 14.17 -10.68 28.32
C GLY A 33 14.83 -9.41 28.84
N ASP A 34 15.82 -8.93 28.08
CA ASP A 34 16.56 -7.70 28.39
C ASP A 34 16.22 -6.63 27.34
N LEU A 35 15.87 -5.42 27.80
CA LEU A 35 15.50 -4.28 26.97
C LEU A 35 16.33 -3.04 27.34
N LEU A 36 17.00 -2.43 26.37
CA LEU A 36 17.66 -1.15 26.57
C LEU A 36 16.62 -0.02 26.61
N ASN A 37 16.60 0.73 27.72
CA ASN A 37 15.77 1.89 27.99
C ASN A 37 16.65 3.13 28.27
N PHE A 38 16.00 4.28 28.43
CA PHE A 38 16.67 5.54 28.79
C PHE A 38 15.94 6.23 29.94
N LYS A 39 16.68 6.78 30.91
CA LYS A 39 16.13 7.62 31.98
C LYS A 39 15.69 8.98 31.43
N LYS A 40 15.00 9.78 32.27
CA LYS A 40 14.56 11.15 31.90
C LYS A 40 15.71 12.09 31.56
N ASP A 41 16.90 11.85 32.10
CA ASP A 41 18.13 12.59 31.81
C ASP A 41 18.85 12.10 30.55
N GLY A 42 18.29 11.11 29.83
CA GLY A 42 18.87 10.53 28.63
C GLY A 42 19.91 9.44 28.87
N SER A 43 20.22 9.10 30.14
CA SER A 43 21.18 8.03 30.43
C SER A 43 20.62 6.64 30.10
N PRO A 44 21.39 5.75 29.44
CA PRO A 44 20.94 4.42 29.08
C PRO A 44 20.83 3.48 30.30
N LEU A 45 19.82 2.63 30.28
CA LEU A 45 19.42 1.75 31.37
C LEU A 45 18.95 0.40 30.80
N MET A 46 19.56 -0.71 31.20
CA MET A 46 19.03 -2.03 30.87
C MET A 46 17.89 -2.37 31.82
N ASN A 47 16.74 -2.76 31.26
CA ASN A 47 15.61 -3.33 31.98
C ASN A 47 15.52 -4.82 31.67
N ARG A 48 15.73 -5.65 32.69
CA ARG A 48 15.55 -7.11 32.62
C ARG A 48 14.20 -7.46 33.21
N LEU A 49 13.32 -8.04 32.38
CA LEU A 49 12.01 -8.53 32.78
C LEU A 49 12.03 -10.06 32.89
N GLN A 50 11.59 -10.57 34.04
CA GLN A 50 11.28 -11.98 34.25
C GLN A 50 9.78 -12.14 34.50
N LEU A 51 9.12 -13.04 33.77
CA LEU A 51 7.71 -13.38 33.97
C LEU A 51 7.60 -14.86 34.37
N THR A 52 7.02 -15.10 35.53
CA THR A 52 6.75 -16.44 36.07
C THR A 52 5.25 -16.68 36.14
N PRO A 53 4.69 -17.71 35.48
CA PRO A 53 3.27 -18.03 35.60
C PRO A 53 2.92 -18.53 37.01
N ILE A 54 1.73 -18.19 37.48
CA ILE A 54 1.11 -18.69 38.70
C ILE A 54 -0.08 -19.56 38.29
N TYR A 55 -0.17 -20.75 38.87
CA TYR A 55 -1.13 -21.77 38.50
C TYR A 55 -2.19 -22.00 39.58
N GLU A 56 -3.41 -22.26 39.14
CA GLU A 56 -4.52 -22.78 39.95
C GLU A 56 -5.24 -23.83 39.08
N ASP A 57 -5.45 -25.04 39.61
CA ASP A 57 -6.10 -26.15 38.89
C ASP A 57 -5.55 -26.46 37.48
N ASN A 58 -4.21 -26.49 37.34
CA ASN A 58 -3.50 -26.71 36.06
C ASN A 58 -3.73 -25.63 34.98
N GLU A 59 -4.43 -24.55 35.31
CA GLU A 59 -4.57 -23.37 34.46
C GLU A 59 -3.68 -22.25 35.00
N ILE A 60 -3.01 -21.52 34.09
CA ILE A 60 -2.37 -20.26 34.46
C ILE A 60 -3.48 -19.30 34.85
N THR A 61 -3.40 -18.67 36.01
CA THR A 61 -4.36 -17.63 36.44
C THR A 61 -3.72 -16.25 36.44
N HIS A 62 -2.43 -16.17 36.77
CA HIS A 62 -1.69 -14.91 36.89
C HIS A 62 -0.26 -15.07 36.39
N PHE A 63 0.41 -13.93 36.16
CA PHE A 63 1.85 -13.88 35.98
C PHE A 63 2.47 -12.98 37.05
N LEU A 64 3.55 -13.45 37.66
CA LEU A 64 4.45 -12.66 38.49
C LEU A 64 5.53 -12.05 37.60
N GLY A 65 5.51 -10.72 37.47
CA GLY A 65 6.56 -9.97 36.78
C GLY A 65 7.57 -9.38 37.76
N ILE A 66 8.85 -9.68 37.55
CA ILE A 66 9.97 -9.07 38.27
C ILE A 66 10.81 -8.26 37.28
N GLN A 67 10.97 -6.96 37.56
CA GLN A 67 11.83 -6.08 36.76
C GLN A 67 13.09 -5.68 37.54
N PHE A 68 14.23 -5.77 36.85
CA PHE A 68 15.53 -5.29 37.31
C PHE A 68 16.02 -4.19 36.40
N PHE A 69 16.56 -3.13 36.99
CA PHE A 69 17.14 -2.02 36.27
C PHE A 69 18.62 -1.94 36.60
N THR A 70 19.47 -1.93 35.59
CA THR A 70 20.91 -1.74 35.72
C THR A 70 21.36 -0.65 34.78
N GLU A 71 22.23 0.25 35.25
CA GLU A 71 22.81 1.28 34.36
C GLU A 71 23.57 0.60 33.23
N ALA A 72 23.31 1.08 32.00
CA ALA A 72 23.94 0.55 30.81
C ALA A 72 24.98 1.56 30.34
N ASN A 73 26.20 1.12 30.09
CA ASN A 73 27.21 1.97 29.46
C ASN A 73 27.26 1.59 27.98
N VAL A 74 26.56 2.34 27.13
CA VAL A 74 26.41 2.02 25.70
C VAL A 74 27.14 3.08 24.90
N ASP A 75 28.22 2.69 24.21
CA ASP A 75 28.88 3.52 23.21
C ASP A 75 28.05 3.50 21.93
N LEU A 76 27.34 4.60 21.66
CA LEU A 76 26.39 4.71 20.55
C LEU A 76 27.04 5.19 19.23
N GLY A 77 28.36 5.41 19.21
CA GLY A 77 29.05 5.98 18.05
C GLY A 77 28.54 7.38 17.65
N PRO A 78 29.10 8.00 16.59
CA PRO A 78 28.68 9.33 16.16
C PRO A 78 27.31 9.30 15.48
N LEU A 79 26.43 10.23 15.90
CA LEU A 79 25.08 10.41 15.38
C LEU A 79 25.09 10.79 13.88
N PRO A 80 24.27 10.16 13.02
CA PRO A 80 24.14 10.59 11.64
C PRO A 80 23.40 11.93 11.54
N GLY A 81 24.11 12.94 11.02
CA GLY A 81 23.63 14.08 10.22
C GLY A 81 22.39 14.84 10.70
N ILE A 82 22.62 16.03 11.25
CA ILE A 82 21.62 17.09 11.48
C ILE A 82 20.95 17.43 10.13
N PHE A 83 19.69 17.02 9.96
CA PHE A 83 18.85 17.55 8.87
C PHE A 83 18.42 18.99 9.19
N ASN A 84 18.63 19.85 8.20
CA ASN A 84 18.41 21.28 8.27
C ASN A 84 17.01 21.65 8.76
N LYS A 85 16.99 22.64 9.65
CA LYS A 85 15.81 23.40 10.05
C LYS A 85 15.23 24.10 8.82
N ASP A 86 14.12 23.60 8.30
CA ASP A 86 13.12 24.47 7.69
C ASP A 86 11.93 24.58 8.65
N ALA A 87 11.86 25.76 9.24
CA ALA A 87 10.89 26.15 10.24
C ALA A 87 9.56 26.51 9.57
N THR A 88 8.72 25.52 9.32
CA THR A 88 7.26 25.75 9.26
C THR A 88 6.67 25.37 10.60
N ARG A 89 6.49 26.37 11.46
CA ARG A 89 5.74 26.29 12.72
C ARG A 89 4.30 25.86 12.43
N HIS A 90 4.03 24.57 12.45
CA HIS A 90 2.69 24.08 12.76
C HIS A 90 2.58 24.02 14.28
N THR A 91 2.13 25.14 14.87
CA THR A 91 1.69 25.17 16.26
C THR A 91 0.56 24.16 16.39
N ILE A 92 0.86 23.03 17.04
CA ILE A 92 -0.14 22.05 17.48
C ILE A 92 -1.13 22.81 18.36
N ARG A 93 -2.31 23.12 17.82
CA ARG A 93 -3.43 23.67 18.58
C ARG A 93 -4.16 22.49 19.21
N THR A 94 -3.58 21.91 20.25
CA THR A 94 -4.29 21.02 21.17
C THR A 94 -5.29 21.88 21.95
N ALA A 95 -6.53 21.95 21.46
CA ALA A 95 -7.67 22.30 22.29
C ALA A 95 -7.98 21.08 23.18
N VAL A 96 -7.13 20.85 24.17
CA VAL A 96 -7.45 20.01 25.32
C VAL A 96 -7.54 20.96 26.49
N ASP A 97 -8.73 20.99 27.08
CA ASP A 97 -9.08 21.68 28.30
C ASP A 97 -7.91 21.65 29.31
N GLN A 98 -7.32 22.81 29.58
CA GLN A 98 -6.12 22.99 30.42
C GLN A 98 -6.37 22.70 31.90
N THR A 99 -7.50 22.09 32.25
CA THR A 99 -7.93 21.85 33.62
C THR A 99 -7.61 20.45 34.15
N LEU A 100 -7.07 19.52 33.35
CA LEU A 100 -6.87 18.12 33.80
C LEU A 100 -5.43 17.61 33.97
N PHE A 101 -4.39 18.38 33.67
CA PHE A 101 -3.02 17.88 33.83
C PHE A 101 -2.08 18.93 34.45
N ARG A 102 -2.11 18.98 35.79
CA ARG A 102 -1.01 19.53 36.58
C ARG A 102 -0.17 18.35 37.10
N PRO A 103 1.16 18.34 36.96
CA PRO A 103 1.98 17.37 37.66
C PRO A 103 1.86 17.67 39.15
N VAL A 104 1.13 16.84 39.89
CA VAL A 104 1.14 16.90 41.35
C VAL A 104 2.54 16.49 41.79
N ALA A 105 3.28 17.42 42.39
CA ALA A 105 4.47 17.11 43.13
C ALA A 105 4.10 16.04 44.17
N ALA A 106 4.83 14.93 44.17
CA ALA A 106 4.58 13.81 45.05
C ALA A 106 4.71 14.24 46.52
N VAL A 107 3.58 14.58 47.13
CA VAL A 107 3.42 14.58 48.58
C VAL A 107 2.60 13.34 48.91
N HIS A 108 3.29 12.36 49.49
CA HIS A 108 2.77 11.21 50.23
C HIS A 108 1.47 10.56 49.71
N GLY A 109 1.66 9.43 49.01
CA GLY A 109 0.81 8.26 49.19
C GLY A 109 -0.60 8.34 48.62
N HIS A 110 -0.76 8.34 47.30
CA HIS A 110 -1.90 7.69 46.64
C HIS A 110 -1.51 7.35 45.20
N LEU A 111 -1.37 6.06 44.90
CA LEU A 111 -1.15 5.55 43.55
C LEU A 111 -2.44 5.80 42.73
N CYS A 112 -2.38 6.73 41.77
CA CYS A 112 -3.46 6.94 40.79
C CYS A 112 -3.65 5.67 39.96
N ARG A 113 -4.76 4.98 40.21
CA ARG A 113 -5.10 3.63 39.71
C ARG A 113 -5.57 3.58 38.24
N GLU A 114 -5.45 4.68 37.48
CA GLU A 114 -6.03 4.82 36.13
C GLU A 114 -5.02 4.75 34.98
N PHE A 115 -3.71 4.76 35.25
CA PHE A 115 -2.69 4.79 34.20
C PHE A 115 -1.76 3.59 34.30
N CYS A 116 -1.61 2.87 33.19
CA CYS A 116 -0.61 1.81 33.08
C CYS A 116 0.79 2.46 33.11
N CYS A 117 1.53 2.24 34.19
CA CYS A 117 2.90 2.74 34.38
C CYS A 117 3.94 2.07 33.45
N MET A 118 3.52 1.20 32.53
CA MET A 118 4.43 0.43 31.65
C MET A 118 5.35 1.30 30.80
N PHE A 119 4.94 2.53 30.49
CA PHE A 119 5.78 3.49 29.78
C PHE A 119 5.70 4.86 30.47
N GLN A 120 6.71 5.21 31.26
CA GLN A 120 6.94 6.57 31.75
C GLN A 120 7.38 7.55 30.64
N LEU A 121 7.10 7.22 29.38
CA LEU A 121 7.41 8.01 28.20
C LEU A 121 6.32 9.04 27.96
N SER A 122 6.64 10.17 27.32
CA SER A 122 5.63 11.13 26.89
C SER A 122 4.79 10.57 25.73
N ASP A 123 3.61 11.15 25.53
CA ASP A 123 2.71 10.77 24.45
C ASP A 123 3.34 11.02 23.07
N GLU A 124 4.16 12.07 22.94
CA GLU A 124 4.93 12.35 21.72
C GLU A 124 5.97 11.27 21.44
N VAL A 125 6.73 10.83 22.46
CA VAL A 125 7.72 9.76 22.29
C VAL A 125 7.04 8.45 21.93
N LEU A 126 5.94 8.12 22.60
CA LEU A 126 5.13 6.94 22.28
C LEU A 126 4.65 7.00 20.83
N CYS A 127 4.04 8.10 20.39
CA CYS A 127 3.52 8.23 19.04
C CYS A 127 4.64 8.22 17.98
N GLN A 128 5.66 9.06 18.14
CA GLN A 128 6.65 9.31 17.08
C GLN A 128 7.76 8.26 17.00
N LYS A 129 8.10 7.58 18.11
CA LYS A 129 9.24 6.65 18.16
C LYS A 129 8.84 5.19 18.29
N ILE A 130 7.65 4.89 18.83
CA ILE A 130 7.21 3.53 19.09
C ILE A 130 6.03 3.19 18.18
N LEU A 131 4.89 3.86 18.36
CA LEU A 131 3.66 3.55 17.63
C LEU A 131 3.80 3.79 16.13
N SER A 132 4.50 4.85 15.69
CA SER A 132 4.77 5.12 14.27
C SER A 132 5.47 3.98 13.53
N ARG A 133 6.13 3.06 14.25
CA ARG A 133 6.85 1.90 13.68
C ARG A 133 5.99 0.65 13.56
N LEU A 134 4.77 0.67 14.09
CA LEU A 134 3.84 -0.44 14.02
C LEU A 134 3.11 -0.45 12.68
N SER A 135 2.53 -1.60 12.31
CA SER A 135 1.66 -1.65 11.14
C SER A 135 0.31 -0.96 11.43
N PRO A 136 -0.42 -0.50 10.40
CA PRO A 136 -1.76 0.05 10.59
C PRO A 136 -2.72 -0.90 11.34
N ARG A 137 -2.56 -2.22 11.13
CA ARG A 137 -3.34 -3.25 11.83
C ARG A 137 -3.01 -3.30 13.32
N ASP A 138 -1.74 -3.20 13.68
CA ASP A 138 -1.29 -3.32 15.07
C ASP A 138 -1.68 -2.09 15.91
N ILE A 139 -1.74 -0.91 15.30
CA ILE A 139 -2.21 0.31 15.96
C ILE A 139 -3.64 0.18 16.46
N ALA A 140 -4.51 -0.48 15.68
CA ALA A 140 -5.87 -0.76 16.12
C ALA A 140 -5.89 -1.64 17.39
N SER A 141 -5.01 -2.64 17.47
CA SER A 141 -4.87 -3.52 18.64
C SER A 141 -4.34 -2.78 19.86
N VAL A 142 -3.35 -1.89 19.69
CA VAL A 142 -2.77 -1.07 20.77
C VAL A 142 -3.83 -0.19 21.44
N GLY A 143 -4.75 0.37 20.66
CA GLY A 143 -5.85 1.19 21.18
C GLY A 143 -6.77 0.45 22.14
N SER A 144 -6.84 -0.88 22.07
CA SER A 144 -7.71 -1.71 22.91
C SER A 144 -7.11 -2.05 24.29
N VAL A 145 -5.84 -1.70 24.53
CA VAL A 145 -5.10 -2.14 25.74
C VAL A 145 -5.44 -1.29 26.97
N CYS A 146 -5.47 0.04 26.83
CA CYS A 146 -5.84 0.93 27.94
C CYS A 146 -6.35 2.29 27.43
N ARG A 147 -7.02 3.06 28.30
CA ARG A 147 -7.59 4.38 27.94
C ARG A 147 -6.55 5.35 27.36
N ARG A 148 -5.33 5.39 27.92
CA ARG A 148 -4.26 6.26 27.41
C ARG A 148 -3.90 5.92 25.96
N LEU A 149 -3.68 4.64 25.68
CA LEU A 149 -3.37 4.16 24.32
C LEU A 149 -4.57 4.33 23.37
N TYR A 150 -5.79 4.12 23.85
CA TYR A 150 -7.00 4.42 23.10
C TYR A 150 -7.06 5.88 22.63
N PHE A 151 -6.73 6.84 23.51
CA PHE A 151 -6.69 8.26 23.12
C PHE A 151 -5.55 8.57 22.15
N LEU A 152 -4.38 7.96 22.32
CA LEU A 152 -3.26 8.15 21.40
C LEU A 152 -3.58 7.65 19.98
N THR A 153 -4.32 6.55 19.86
CA THR A 153 -4.74 6.01 18.56
C THR A 153 -5.90 6.78 17.92
N LYS A 154 -6.40 7.86 18.53
CA LYS A 154 -7.28 8.84 17.87
C LYS A 154 -6.50 9.94 17.13
N ASN A 155 -5.18 10.00 17.27
CA ASN A 155 -4.36 11.01 16.63
C ASN A 155 -4.18 10.71 15.13
N GLU A 156 -4.69 11.60 14.28
CA GLU A 156 -4.60 11.47 12.81
C GLU A 156 -3.17 11.59 12.28
N ASP A 157 -2.30 12.36 12.94
CA ASP A 157 -0.88 12.47 12.55
C ASP A 157 -0.13 11.16 12.82
N LEU A 158 -0.49 10.46 13.91
CA LEU A 158 0.04 9.12 14.17
C LEU A 158 -0.35 8.16 13.04
N TRP A 159 -1.63 8.13 12.66
CA TRP A 159 -2.09 7.29 11.57
C TRP A 159 -1.45 7.64 10.23
N ARG A 160 -1.27 8.94 9.94
CA ARG A 160 -0.54 9.41 8.76
C ARG A 160 0.88 8.86 8.74
N MET A 161 1.63 8.99 9.84
CA MET A 161 3.01 8.48 9.95
C MET A 161 3.08 6.97 9.77
N VAL A 162 2.17 6.23 10.42
CA VAL A 162 2.08 4.76 10.31
C VAL A 162 1.80 4.34 8.87
N CYS A 163 0.82 4.98 8.22
CA CYS A 163 0.48 4.70 6.83
C CYS A 163 1.64 5.07 5.89
N GLN A 164 2.32 6.18 6.12
CA GLN A 164 3.48 6.58 5.32
C GLN A 164 4.65 5.61 5.46
N ASN A 165 4.92 5.11 6.67
CA ASN A 165 5.96 4.12 6.88
C ASN A 165 5.60 2.76 6.25
N ALA A 166 4.32 2.41 6.20
CA ALA A 166 3.85 1.14 5.64
C ALA A 166 3.66 1.18 4.11
N TRP A 167 3.17 2.29 3.55
CA TRP A 167 2.76 2.43 2.15
C TRP A 167 3.72 3.28 1.31
N GLY A 168 4.66 3.98 1.95
CA GLY A 168 5.58 4.90 1.31
C GLY A 168 5.04 6.33 1.15
N SER A 169 5.94 7.29 1.09
CA SER A 169 5.64 8.73 1.01
C SER A 169 4.83 9.11 -0.22
N GLU A 170 5.04 8.43 -1.34
CA GLU A 170 4.35 8.73 -2.58
C GLU A 170 2.87 8.32 -2.53
N ALA A 171 2.57 7.13 -1.99
CA ALA A 171 1.20 6.66 -1.79
C ALA A 171 0.45 7.57 -0.80
N THR A 172 1.12 8.00 0.28
CA THR A 172 0.56 8.96 1.24
C THR A 172 0.20 10.27 0.55
N ARG A 173 1.12 10.83 -0.26
CA ARG A 173 0.88 12.06 -1.00
C ARG A 173 -0.25 11.92 -2.02
N ALA A 174 -0.34 10.78 -2.71
CA ALA A 174 -1.42 10.50 -3.65
C ALA A 174 -2.78 10.42 -2.95
N LEU A 175 -2.87 9.76 -1.79
CA LEU A 175 -4.09 9.74 -1.00
C LEU A 175 -4.48 11.15 -0.52
N GLU A 176 -3.50 12.01 -0.22
CA GLU A 176 -3.77 13.40 0.15
C GLU A 176 -4.28 14.25 -1.01
N THR A 177 -4.04 13.90 -2.27
CA THR A 177 -4.63 14.63 -3.40
C THR A 177 -6.08 14.22 -3.65
N VAL A 178 -6.49 13.02 -3.22
CA VAL A 178 -7.87 12.54 -3.34
C VAL A 178 -8.76 13.25 -2.32
N THR A 179 -9.67 14.10 -2.80
CA THR A 179 -10.63 14.84 -1.97
C THR A 179 -11.48 13.96 -1.06
N GLY A 180 -11.85 12.75 -1.52
CA GLY A 180 -12.55 11.76 -0.72
C GLY A 180 -11.74 11.23 0.47
N ALA A 181 -10.44 11.04 0.29
CA ALA A 181 -9.55 10.54 1.34
C ALA A 181 -9.34 11.58 2.46
N LYS A 182 -9.21 12.87 2.11
CA LYS A 182 -9.15 13.95 3.13
C LYS A 182 -10.36 13.98 4.06
N ARG A 183 -11.55 13.60 3.58
CA ARG A 183 -12.79 13.59 4.38
C ARG A 183 -12.87 12.41 5.34
N LEU A 184 -12.22 11.28 5.03
CA LEU A 184 -12.31 10.06 5.82
C LEU A 184 -11.40 10.06 7.05
N GLY A 185 -10.26 10.76 6.98
CA GLY A 185 -9.19 10.67 7.98
C GLY A 185 -8.32 9.43 7.78
N TRP A 186 -7.05 9.54 8.16
CA TRP A 186 -6.03 8.49 8.07
C TRP A 186 -6.41 7.24 8.84
N GLY A 187 -6.97 7.37 10.04
CA GLY A 187 -7.34 6.19 10.84
C GLY A 187 -8.42 5.33 10.19
N ARG A 188 -9.36 5.95 9.47
CA ARG A 188 -10.37 5.22 8.69
C ARG A 188 -9.76 4.67 7.41
N LEU A 189 -9.02 5.48 6.65
CA LEU A 189 -8.33 5.04 5.42
C LEU A 189 -7.46 3.80 5.67
N ALA A 190 -6.68 3.83 6.75
CA ALA A 190 -5.87 2.71 7.20
C ALA A 190 -6.69 1.44 7.35
N ARG A 191 -7.81 1.49 8.07
CA ARG A 191 -8.70 0.33 8.27
C ARG A 191 -9.24 -0.18 6.94
N GLU A 192 -9.85 0.70 6.15
CA GLU A 192 -10.54 0.35 4.90
C GLU A 192 -9.56 -0.28 3.88
N LEU A 193 -8.33 0.24 3.80
CA LEU A 193 -7.31 -0.24 2.86
C LEU A 193 -6.53 -1.46 3.36
N THR A 194 -6.34 -1.63 4.67
CA THR A 194 -5.55 -2.76 5.20
C THR A 194 -6.37 -4.00 5.51
N THR A 195 -7.61 -3.86 5.99
CA THR A 195 -8.40 -5.03 6.34
C THR A 195 -9.21 -5.54 5.15
N LEU A 196 -9.40 -4.70 4.11
CA LEU A 196 -10.32 -4.95 3.01
C LEU A 196 -11.74 -5.31 3.51
N GLU A 197 -12.06 -5.10 4.80
CA GLU A 197 -13.35 -5.45 5.40
C GLU A 197 -14.49 -4.59 4.82
N ALA A 198 -14.13 -3.46 4.21
CA ALA A 198 -15.05 -2.62 3.46
C ALA A 198 -15.00 -2.83 1.94
N ALA A 199 -14.10 -3.69 1.45
CA ALA A 199 -14.01 -4.03 0.03
C ALA A 199 -15.09 -5.06 -0.32
N ALA A 200 -16.32 -4.56 -0.48
CA ALA A 200 -17.43 -5.32 -1.03
C ALA A 200 -17.55 -5.05 -2.53
N TRP A 201 -17.81 -6.11 -3.31
CA TRP A 201 -18.25 -5.94 -4.68
C TRP A 201 -19.56 -5.16 -4.70
N ARG A 202 -19.58 -4.05 -5.42
CA ARG A 202 -20.79 -3.26 -5.65
C ARG A 202 -20.97 -3.04 -7.13
N LYS A 203 -22.16 -3.37 -7.64
CA LYS A 203 -22.58 -2.96 -8.97
C LYS A 203 -22.81 -1.45 -8.96
N LEU A 204 -21.97 -0.71 -9.68
CA LEU A 204 -22.24 0.69 -9.98
C LEU A 204 -23.19 0.74 -11.19
N THR A 205 -24.32 1.43 -11.03
CA THR A 205 -25.21 1.72 -12.16
C THR A 205 -24.83 3.10 -12.68
N VAL A 206 -24.36 3.14 -13.92
CA VAL A 206 -23.93 4.36 -14.63
C VAL A 206 -24.84 4.59 -15.82
N GLY A 207 -24.93 5.82 -16.31
CA GLY A 207 -25.65 6.13 -17.55
C GLY A 207 -24.81 5.84 -18.80
N GLY A 208 -25.38 6.12 -19.97
CA GLY A 208 -24.75 5.82 -21.26
C GLY A 208 -24.55 4.32 -21.50
N ALA A 209 -23.86 3.99 -22.58
CA ALA A 209 -23.52 2.61 -22.94
C ALA A 209 -22.27 2.57 -23.83
N VAL A 210 -21.55 1.45 -23.77
CA VAL A 210 -20.51 1.11 -24.75
C VAL A 210 -21.16 0.23 -25.81
N GLU A 211 -21.53 0.85 -26.93
CA GLU A 211 -22.18 0.18 -28.06
C GLU A 211 -21.32 0.23 -29.32
N PRO A 212 -21.34 -0.81 -30.17
CA PRO A 212 -21.98 -2.12 -29.96
C PRO A 212 -21.33 -2.93 -28.82
N SER A 213 -22.08 -3.90 -28.29
CA SER A 213 -21.58 -4.92 -27.34
C SER A 213 -20.32 -5.63 -27.85
N ARG A 214 -19.35 -5.85 -26.95
CA ARG A 214 -18.01 -6.33 -27.27
C ARG A 214 -17.30 -6.98 -26.10
N CYS A 215 -16.28 -7.79 -26.38
CA CYS A 215 -15.33 -8.34 -25.41
C CYS A 215 -13.88 -7.99 -25.80
N ASN A 216 -12.90 -8.48 -25.06
CA ASN A 216 -11.47 -8.42 -25.42
C ASN A 216 -10.90 -7.01 -25.69
N PHE A 217 -11.57 -5.97 -25.18
CA PHE A 217 -11.14 -4.58 -25.23
C PHE A 217 -10.02 -4.31 -24.22
N GLY A 218 -9.29 -3.22 -24.44
CA GLY A 218 -8.39 -2.63 -23.46
C GLY A 218 -9.18 -1.68 -22.55
N ALA A 219 -8.96 -1.77 -21.24
CA ALA A 219 -9.52 -0.83 -20.27
C ALA A 219 -8.45 -0.35 -19.31
N CYS A 220 -8.39 0.94 -19.05
CA CYS A 220 -7.38 1.55 -18.19
C CYS A 220 -7.96 2.71 -17.37
N ALA A 221 -7.52 2.83 -16.13
CA ALA A 221 -7.83 3.99 -15.29
C ALA A 221 -6.79 5.09 -15.52
N VAL A 222 -7.28 6.31 -15.75
CA VAL A 222 -6.46 7.53 -15.89
C VAL A 222 -7.06 8.60 -14.97
N GLY A 223 -6.42 8.80 -13.81
CA GLY A 223 -7.04 9.54 -12.71
C GLY A 223 -8.34 8.85 -12.26
N ASN A 224 -9.44 9.60 -12.21
CA ASN A 224 -10.78 9.08 -11.90
C ASN A 224 -11.62 8.74 -13.13
N ARG A 225 -11.00 8.68 -14.31
CA ARG A 225 -11.66 8.25 -15.54
C ARG A 225 -11.30 6.80 -15.84
N VAL A 226 -12.28 6.01 -16.26
CA VAL A 226 -12.06 4.70 -16.87
C VAL A 226 -12.16 4.86 -18.37
N VAL A 227 -11.14 4.43 -19.09
CA VAL A 227 -11.06 4.54 -20.55
C VAL A 227 -11.09 3.14 -21.15
N LEU A 228 -11.88 2.98 -22.20
CA LEU A 228 -12.00 1.76 -22.98
C LEU A 228 -11.58 2.05 -24.43
N PHE A 229 -10.77 1.17 -25.00
CA PHE A 229 -10.42 1.22 -26.42
C PHE A 229 -10.63 -0.15 -27.08
N GLY A 230 -11.21 -0.10 -28.28
CA GLY A 230 -11.34 -1.24 -29.18
C GLY A 230 -12.13 -2.42 -28.64
N GLY A 231 -11.62 -3.62 -28.87
CA GLY A 231 -12.28 -4.89 -28.56
C GLY A 231 -12.85 -5.59 -29.79
N GLU A 232 -13.54 -6.69 -29.50
CA GLU A 232 -14.12 -7.59 -30.48
C GLU A 232 -15.64 -7.54 -30.33
N GLY A 233 -16.32 -7.02 -31.35
CA GLY A 233 -17.77 -6.98 -31.39
C GLY A 233 -18.39 -8.25 -31.98
N VAL A 234 -19.66 -8.15 -32.33
CA VAL A 234 -20.40 -9.22 -33.00
C VAL A 234 -19.68 -9.64 -34.30
N ASN A 235 -19.69 -10.93 -34.62
CA ASN A 235 -19.00 -11.52 -35.78
C ASN A 235 -17.48 -11.29 -35.81
N MET A 236 -16.85 -11.24 -34.63
CA MET A 236 -15.40 -11.06 -34.48
C MET A 236 -14.88 -9.74 -35.08
N GLN A 237 -15.74 -8.72 -35.20
CA GLN A 237 -15.35 -7.44 -35.77
C GLN A 237 -14.40 -6.68 -34.82
N PRO A 238 -13.16 -6.37 -35.25
CA PRO A 238 -12.25 -5.55 -34.46
C PRO A 238 -12.71 -4.09 -34.44
N MET A 239 -12.76 -3.48 -33.26
CA MET A 239 -13.25 -2.11 -33.03
C MET A 239 -12.09 -1.14 -32.71
N ASN A 240 -12.27 0.15 -32.99
CA ASN A 240 -11.25 1.22 -32.81
C ASN A 240 -11.77 2.52 -32.17
N ASP A 241 -12.95 2.48 -31.60
CA ASP A 241 -13.56 3.58 -30.86
C ASP A 241 -12.99 3.68 -29.43
N THR A 242 -13.09 4.89 -28.86
CA THR A 242 -12.62 5.21 -27.52
C THR A 242 -13.80 5.68 -26.67
N PHE A 243 -14.03 5.04 -25.53
CA PHE A 243 -15.06 5.42 -24.56
C PHE A 243 -14.44 5.84 -23.24
N VAL A 244 -15.06 6.82 -22.58
CA VAL A 244 -14.63 7.32 -21.28
C VAL A 244 -15.80 7.33 -20.31
N LEU A 245 -15.54 6.88 -19.09
CA LEU A 245 -16.44 6.98 -17.94
C LEU A 245 -15.76 7.81 -16.87
N ASP A 246 -16.26 9.02 -16.62
CA ASP A 246 -15.76 9.88 -15.54
C ASP A 246 -16.45 9.56 -14.22
N LEU A 247 -15.71 8.99 -13.27
CA LEU A 247 -16.20 8.62 -11.95
C LEU A 247 -16.30 9.80 -10.98
N ASN A 248 -15.80 10.99 -11.36
CA ASN A 248 -16.02 12.22 -10.60
C ASN A 248 -17.39 12.86 -10.84
N ALA A 249 -18.04 12.50 -11.96
CA ALA A 249 -19.35 13.05 -12.29
C ALA A 249 -20.40 12.64 -11.23
N SER A 250 -21.35 13.53 -10.93
CA SER A 250 -22.47 13.23 -10.03
C SER A 250 -23.34 12.08 -10.55
N HIS A 251 -23.42 11.97 -11.88
CA HIS A 251 -24.05 10.87 -12.61
C HIS A 251 -23.01 10.37 -13.64
N PRO A 252 -22.16 9.41 -13.28
CA PRO A 252 -21.18 8.86 -14.22
C PRO A 252 -21.90 8.22 -15.41
N GLU A 253 -21.43 8.50 -16.62
CA GLU A 253 -21.97 7.93 -17.85
C GLU A 253 -20.85 7.53 -18.81
N TRP A 254 -21.04 6.43 -19.52
CA TRP A 254 -20.16 6.08 -20.64
C TRP A 254 -20.40 7.02 -21.81
N GLN A 255 -19.32 7.63 -22.30
CA GLN A 255 -19.36 8.56 -23.42
C GLN A 255 -18.37 8.12 -24.50
N HIS A 256 -18.85 8.09 -25.75
CA HIS A 256 -17.98 7.95 -26.90
C HIS A 256 -17.20 9.25 -27.11
N VAL A 257 -15.87 9.17 -27.04
CA VAL A 257 -14.99 10.33 -27.22
C VAL A 257 -14.53 10.37 -28.66
N LYS A 258 -14.80 11.50 -29.32
CA LYS A 258 -14.31 11.74 -30.68
C LYS A 258 -12.80 12.02 -30.65
N VAL A 259 -12.04 10.98 -30.96
CA VAL A 259 -10.58 11.04 -31.15
C VAL A 259 -10.26 11.09 -32.64
N SER A 260 -9.19 11.80 -32.99
CA SER A 260 -8.65 11.79 -34.35
C SER A 260 -7.57 10.71 -34.51
N SER A 261 -7.41 10.22 -35.74
CA SER A 261 -6.41 9.21 -36.13
C SER A 261 -6.40 7.93 -35.28
N PRO A 262 -7.56 7.31 -34.99
CA PRO A 262 -7.59 6.11 -34.14
C PRO A 262 -6.75 4.98 -34.74
N PRO A 263 -6.08 4.16 -33.90
CA PRO A 263 -5.40 2.96 -34.35
C PRO A 263 -6.36 2.05 -35.12
N PRO A 264 -5.87 1.14 -35.99
CA PRO A 264 -6.69 0.09 -36.57
C PRO A 264 -7.49 -0.66 -35.50
N GLY A 265 -8.70 -1.09 -35.88
CA GLY A 265 -9.57 -1.84 -34.98
C GLY A 265 -8.90 -3.13 -34.52
N ARG A 266 -8.99 -3.41 -33.22
CA ARG A 266 -8.20 -4.48 -32.59
C ARG A 266 -8.80 -5.03 -31.31
N TRP A 267 -8.48 -6.29 -31.02
CA TRP A 267 -8.80 -6.97 -29.76
C TRP A 267 -7.57 -7.67 -29.18
N GLY A 268 -7.63 -8.06 -27.90
CA GLY A 268 -6.51 -8.76 -27.24
C GLY A 268 -5.23 -7.92 -27.12
N HIS A 269 -5.33 -6.60 -27.29
CA HIS A 269 -4.27 -5.62 -27.08
C HIS A 269 -4.20 -5.22 -25.60
N THR A 270 -3.15 -4.49 -25.23
CA THR A 270 -3.05 -3.86 -23.92
C THR A 270 -3.27 -2.36 -23.99
N LEU A 271 -3.82 -1.79 -22.91
CA LEU A 271 -4.04 -0.37 -22.72
C LEU A 271 -3.52 0.02 -21.34
N SER A 272 -2.53 0.90 -21.27
CA SER A 272 -1.87 1.32 -20.02
C SER A 272 -1.86 2.84 -19.86
N CYS A 273 -1.84 3.31 -18.61
CA CYS A 273 -1.71 4.73 -18.30
C CYS A 273 -0.24 5.14 -18.39
N PHE A 274 0.05 6.15 -19.21
CA PHE A 274 1.38 6.69 -19.44
C PHE A 274 1.42 8.16 -18.98
N ASN A 275 2.52 8.57 -18.35
CA ASN A 275 2.73 9.94 -17.87
C ASN A 275 1.59 10.49 -16.99
N GLY A 276 0.92 9.60 -16.24
CA GLY A 276 -0.17 9.91 -15.31
C GLY A 276 -1.50 10.39 -15.93
N SER A 277 -1.53 10.74 -17.21
CA SER A 277 -2.68 11.38 -17.89
C SER A 277 -2.89 10.91 -19.34
N CYS A 278 -1.87 10.29 -19.94
CA CYS A 278 -1.95 9.75 -21.28
C CYS A 278 -2.25 8.24 -21.25
N LEU A 279 -2.61 7.70 -22.40
CA LEU A 279 -2.79 6.27 -22.62
C LEU A 279 -1.77 5.78 -23.63
N VAL A 280 -1.36 4.53 -23.48
CA VAL A 280 -0.59 3.80 -24.49
C VAL A 280 -1.27 2.48 -24.82
N VAL A 281 -1.43 2.22 -26.12
CA VAL A 281 -1.88 0.96 -26.70
C VAL A 281 -0.69 0.24 -27.32
N PHE A 282 -0.60 -1.08 -27.10
CA PHE A 282 0.36 -1.92 -27.81
C PHE A 282 -0.28 -3.22 -28.30
N GLY A 283 0.05 -3.58 -29.54
CA GLY A 283 -0.24 -4.87 -30.16
C GLY A 283 -1.72 -5.22 -30.29
N GLY A 284 -2.03 -6.51 -30.15
CA GLY A 284 -3.36 -7.09 -30.34
C GLY A 284 -3.53 -7.77 -31.70
N CYS A 285 -4.77 -8.04 -32.06
CA CYS A 285 -5.17 -8.61 -33.33
C CYS A 285 -6.17 -7.70 -34.02
N GLY A 286 -5.85 -7.23 -35.23
CA GLY A 286 -6.75 -6.45 -36.08
C GLY A 286 -7.33 -7.29 -37.22
N ARG A 287 -7.85 -6.62 -38.25
CA ARG A 287 -8.43 -7.30 -39.42
C ARG A 287 -7.40 -8.11 -40.22
N GLU A 288 -6.18 -7.57 -40.34
CA GLU A 288 -5.09 -8.15 -41.13
C GLU A 288 -4.16 -9.07 -40.29
N GLY A 289 -4.54 -9.41 -39.06
CA GLY A 289 -3.78 -10.27 -38.17
C GLY A 289 -3.17 -9.55 -36.95
N LEU A 290 -2.14 -10.15 -36.37
CA LEU A 290 -1.49 -9.63 -35.16
C LEU A 290 -0.71 -8.35 -35.42
N LEU A 291 -0.62 -7.52 -34.38
CA LEU A 291 -0.02 -6.18 -34.41
C LEU A 291 1.11 -6.06 -33.37
N ASN A 292 2.07 -5.17 -33.62
CA ASN A 292 3.15 -4.76 -32.71
C ASN A 292 3.38 -3.24 -32.75
N ASP A 293 2.40 -2.49 -33.22
CA ASP A 293 2.39 -1.03 -33.25
C ASP A 293 2.12 -0.45 -31.86
N VAL A 294 2.57 0.79 -31.65
CA VAL A 294 2.40 1.55 -30.41
C VAL A 294 1.65 2.83 -30.73
N PHE A 295 0.60 3.11 -29.96
CA PHE A 295 -0.14 4.36 -30.09
C PHE A 295 -0.29 5.03 -28.74
N VAL A 296 -0.15 6.36 -28.71
CA VAL A 296 -0.33 7.18 -27.52
C VAL A 296 -1.48 8.17 -27.71
N LEU A 297 -2.29 8.36 -26.66
CA LEU A 297 -3.36 9.34 -26.62
C LEU A 297 -3.21 10.23 -25.38
N ASP A 298 -3.16 11.53 -25.60
CA ASP A 298 -3.41 12.53 -24.55
C ASP A 298 -4.91 12.87 -24.55
N LEU A 299 -5.59 12.45 -23.49
CA LEU A 299 -7.03 12.67 -23.30
C LEU A 299 -7.38 14.09 -22.87
N ASP A 300 -6.43 14.82 -22.31
CA ASP A 300 -6.64 16.18 -21.80
C ASP A 300 -6.33 17.25 -22.86
N ALA A 301 -5.79 16.84 -24.01
CA ALA A 301 -5.64 17.70 -25.17
C ALA A 301 -6.99 18.26 -25.64
N LYS A 302 -7.00 19.53 -26.08
CA LYS A 302 -8.19 20.21 -26.64
C LYS A 302 -8.83 19.42 -27.80
N HIS A 303 -8.00 18.76 -28.59
CA HIS A 303 -8.40 17.87 -29.68
C HIS A 303 -7.66 16.54 -29.52
N PRO A 304 -8.21 15.58 -28.76
CA PRO A 304 -7.58 14.31 -28.51
C PRO A 304 -7.29 13.56 -29.82
N ALA A 305 -6.05 13.11 -29.96
CA ALA A 305 -5.56 12.45 -31.16
C ALA A 305 -4.68 11.29 -30.76
N TRP A 306 -4.96 10.12 -31.30
CA TRP A 306 -4.02 9.01 -31.23
C TRP A 306 -2.83 9.32 -32.13
N ARG A 307 -1.63 9.04 -31.64
CA ARG A 307 -0.38 9.20 -32.37
C ARG A 307 0.36 7.89 -32.36
N GLU A 308 0.68 7.39 -33.55
CA GLU A 308 1.57 6.26 -33.68
C GLU A 308 2.98 6.68 -33.23
N VAL A 309 3.59 5.85 -32.39
CA VAL A 309 4.96 6.04 -31.92
C VAL A 309 5.82 5.02 -32.64
N PRO A 310 6.78 5.44 -33.48
CA PRO A 310 7.70 4.50 -34.10
C PRO A 310 8.56 3.86 -33.02
N GLY A 311 8.51 2.54 -32.91
CA GLY A 311 9.40 1.75 -32.07
C GLY A 311 10.46 1.08 -32.93
N LEU A 312 11.75 1.35 -32.65
CA LEU A 312 12.84 0.58 -33.25
C LEU A 312 12.91 -0.81 -32.59
N GLU A 313 13.23 -1.83 -33.39
CA GLU A 313 13.34 -3.24 -32.96
C GLU A 313 12.09 -3.78 -32.24
N PRO A 314 10.88 -3.60 -32.79
CA PRO A 314 9.67 -3.99 -32.07
C PRO A 314 9.64 -5.50 -31.81
N PRO A 315 9.11 -5.93 -30.66
CA PRO A 315 8.83 -7.34 -30.43
C PRO A 315 7.92 -7.91 -31.52
N LEU A 316 7.93 -9.24 -31.65
CA LEU A 316 7.02 -9.93 -32.58
C LEU A 316 5.56 -9.49 -32.37
N PRO A 317 4.78 -9.33 -33.46
CA PRO A 317 3.33 -9.13 -33.40
C PRO A 317 2.66 -10.15 -32.48
N ARG A 318 1.83 -9.65 -31.55
CA ARG A 318 1.30 -10.46 -30.45
C ARG A 318 -0.05 -9.97 -29.93
N SER A 319 -0.89 -10.92 -29.54
CA SER A 319 -2.10 -10.67 -28.75
C SER A 319 -2.04 -11.39 -27.40
N TRP A 320 -2.98 -11.10 -26.51
CA TRP A 320 -3.10 -11.75 -25.18
C TRP A 320 -1.88 -11.61 -24.28
N HIS A 321 -1.04 -10.62 -24.55
CA HIS A 321 0.10 -10.26 -23.70
C HIS A 321 -0.36 -9.39 -22.53
N SER A 322 0.52 -9.21 -21.55
CA SER A 322 0.33 -8.27 -20.45
C SER A 322 1.26 -7.08 -20.60
N SER A 323 0.82 -5.92 -20.12
CA SER A 323 1.66 -4.73 -20.08
C SER A 323 1.42 -3.92 -18.80
N CYS A 324 2.42 -3.17 -18.41
CA CYS A 324 2.30 -2.14 -17.38
C CYS A 324 3.29 -1.00 -17.66
N THR A 325 3.12 0.13 -16.99
CA THR A 325 4.12 1.20 -17.01
C THR A 325 4.96 1.18 -15.76
N VAL A 326 6.28 1.31 -15.93
CA VAL A 326 7.27 1.48 -14.86
C VAL A 326 7.65 2.95 -14.80
N ASP A 327 7.72 3.50 -13.59
CA ASP A 327 7.98 4.92 -13.30
C ASP A 327 7.04 5.89 -14.03
N GLY A 328 5.89 5.41 -14.52
CA GLY A 328 4.97 6.15 -15.37
C GLY A 328 5.51 6.53 -16.77
N THR A 329 6.71 6.10 -17.14
CA THR A 329 7.40 6.58 -18.35
C THR A 329 7.79 5.47 -19.33
N LYS A 330 8.00 4.26 -18.84
CA LYS A 330 8.44 3.13 -19.66
C LYS A 330 7.35 2.08 -19.74
N LEU A 331 7.03 1.61 -20.94
CA LEU A 331 6.10 0.52 -21.16
C LEU A 331 6.85 -0.81 -21.06
N VAL A 332 6.38 -1.71 -20.20
CA VAL A 332 6.81 -3.11 -20.16
C VAL A 332 5.74 -3.96 -20.81
N VAL A 333 6.13 -4.86 -21.70
CA VAL A 333 5.27 -5.86 -22.35
C VAL A 333 5.85 -7.24 -22.08
N SER A 334 5.02 -8.20 -21.68
CA SER A 334 5.46 -9.56 -21.38
C SER A 334 4.51 -10.60 -21.95
N GLY A 335 5.11 -11.63 -22.55
CA GLY A 335 4.44 -12.80 -23.10
C GLY A 335 3.45 -12.51 -24.22
N GLY A 336 2.36 -13.26 -24.26
CA GLY A 336 1.33 -13.23 -25.31
C GLY A 336 1.42 -14.42 -26.25
N CYS A 337 0.72 -14.32 -27.38
CA CYS A 337 0.69 -15.34 -28.43
C CYS A 337 1.10 -14.71 -29.76
N ALA A 338 2.05 -15.33 -30.45
CA ALA A 338 2.46 -14.97 -31.80
C ALA A 338 1.56 -15.62 -32.86
N ASP A 339 1.71 -15.22 -34.12
CA ASP A 339 0.87 -15.69 -35.24
C ASP A 339 1.05 -17.19 -35.52
N SER A 340 2.22 -17.73 -35.17
CA SER A 340 2.51 -19.17 -35.20
C SER A 340 1.74 -19.99 -34.16
N GLY A 341 0.98 -19.34 -33.26
CA GLY A 341 0.33 -19.97 -32.11
C GLY A 341 1.27 -20.23 -30.92
N VAL A 342 2.54 -19.82 -31.03
CA VAL A 342 3.53 -19.99 -29.96
C VAL A 342 3.25 -19.00 -28.83
N LEU A 343 3.17 -19.54 -27.61
CA LEU A 343 3.12 -18.74 -26.39
C LEU A 343 4.50 -18.14 -26.11
N LEU A 344 4.52 -16.83 -25.92
CA LEU A 344 5.73 -16.07 -25.66
C LEU A 344 5.96 -15.94 -24.16
N SER A 345 7.23 -15.92 -23.77
CA SER A 345 7.69 -15.69 -22.39
C SER A 345 8.72 -14.56 -22.29
N ASP A 346 8.97 -13.88 -23.41
CA ASP A 346 9.88 -12.75 -23.51
C ASP A 346 9.27 -11.53 -22.77
N THR A 347 10.15 -10.62 -22.36
CA THR A 347 9.74 -9.37 -21.72
C THR A 347 10.49 -8.23 -22.37
N PHE A 348 9.76 -7.21 -22.79
CA PHE A 348 10.28 -6.07 -23.53
C PHE A 348 9.97 -4.78 -22.80
N LEU A 349 10.89 -3.82 -22.90
CA LEU A 349 10.80 -2.47 -22.36
C LEU A 349 10.88 -1.46 -23.49
N LEU A 350 10.01 -0.46 -23.48
CA LEU A 350 10.04 0.70 -24.36
C LEU A 350 10.02 1.98 -23.51
N ASP A 351 11.07 2.78 -23.62
CA ASP A 351 11.08 4.12 -23.01
C ASP A 351 10.45 5.14 -23.96
N LEU A 352 9.25 5.60 -23.60
CA LEU A 352 8.45 6.53 -24.40
C LEU A 352 8.89 7.99 -24.24
N THR A 353 9.88 8.27 -23.39
CA THR A 353 10.43 9.62 -23.20
C THR A 353 11.60 9.92 -24.15
N MET A 354 12.14 8.89 -24.81
CA MET A 354 13.20 9.03 -25.79
C MET A 354 12.68 9.72 -27.06
N GLU A 355 13.53 10.54 -27.70
CA GLU A 355 13.22 11.14 -29.01
C GLU A 355 12.96 10.06 -30.07
N THR A 356 13.69 8.95 -30.00
CA THR A 356 13.49 7.74 -30.81
C THR A 356 13.30 6.53 -29.90
N PRO A 357 12.07 6.19 -29.51
CA PRO A 357 11.79 5.03 -28.66
C PRO A 357 12.31 3.73 -29.28
N MET A 358 13.06 2.97 -28.48
CA MET A 358 13.66 1.70 -28.90
C MET A 358 13.27 0.61 -27.92
N TRP A 359 12.76 -0.49 -28.45
CA TRP A 359 12.45 -1.67 -27.68
C TRP A 359 13.73 -2.38 -27.24
N ARG A 360 13.74 -2.85 -26.00
CA ARG A 360 14.83 -3.66 -25.44
C ARG A 360 14.25 -4.87 -24.75
N GLU A 361 14.73 -6.05 -25.12
CA GLU A 361 14.41 -7.26 -24.38
C GLU A 361 15.08 -7.22 -23.00
N ILE A 362 14.30 -7.46 -21.96
CA ILE A 362 14.78 -7.66 -20.60
C ILE A 362 14.96 -9.17 -20.41
N PRO A 363 16.20 -9.66 -20.29
CA PRO A 363 16.43 -11.08 -20.06
C PRO A 363 15.87 -11.47 -18.68
N ALA A 364 14.91 -12.40 -18.67
CA ALA A 364 14.46 -13.04 -17.45
C ALA A 364 15.45 -14.14 -17.08
N SER A 365 16.07 -14.03 -15.90
CA SER A 365 16.98 -15.07 -15.36
C SER A 365 16.24 -16.34 -14.94
N TRP A 366 14.91 -16.29 -14.88
CA TRP A 366 14.05 -17.39 -14.45
C TRP A 366 12.97 -17.66 -15.51
N SER A 367 12.86 -18.92 -15.92
CA SER A 367 11.77 -19.40 -16.78
C SER A 367 10.74 -20.16 -15.94
N PRO A 368 9.44 -19.85 -16.07
CA PRO A 368 8.41 -20.64 -15.41
C PRO A 368 8.35 -22.07 -15.97
N PRO A 369 7.93 -23.06 -15.16
CA PRO A 369 7.75 -24.43 -15.63
C PRO A 369 6.77 -24.51 -16.83
N PRO A 370 6.95 -25.49 -17.75
CA PRO A 370 6.03 -25.68 -18.87
C PRO A 370 4.58 -25.82 -18.38
N GLY A 371 3.67 -25.01 -18.93
CA GLY A 371 2.24 -25.01 -18.59
C GLY A 371 1.74 -23.81 -17.78
N TRP A 372 2.63 -22.93 -17.31
CA TRP A 372 2.26 -21.68 -16.64
C TRP A 372 2.11 -20.56 -17.68
N ALA A 373 1.08 -20.66 -18.53
CA ALA A 373 0.63 -19.50 -19.29
C ALA A 373 0.11 -18.49 -18.27
N THR A 374 0.88 -17.43 -18.00
CA THR A 374 0.47 -16.38 -17.08
C THR A 374 -0.57 -15.51 -17.79
N LEU A 375 -1.82 -15.99 -17.82
CA LEU A 375 -3.03 -15.22 -18.15
C LEU A 375 -3.36 -14.25 -16.99
N CYS A 376 -2.37 -13.58 -16.42
CA CYS A 376 -2.61 -12.49 -15.47
C CYS A 376 -2.50 -11.17 -16.22
N ARG A 377 -3.64 -10.60 -16.61
CA ARG A 377 -3.78 -9.18 -16.97
C ARG A 377 -3.60 -8.36 -15.69
N CYS A 378 -2.37 -8.16 -15.24
CA CYS A 378 -2.07 -7.19 -14.19
C CYS A 378 -1.85 -5.82 -14.84
N THR A 379 -2.86 -4.95 -14.83
CA THR A 379 -2.71 -3.51 -15.12
C THR A 379 -2.22 -2.71 -13.90
N THR A 380 -1.70 -3.37 -12.87
CA THR A 380 -1.13 -2.69 -11.71
C THR A 380 0.28 -2.20 -12.04
N ALA A 381 0.47 -0.88 -11.97
CA ALA A 381 1.78 -0.24 -11.98
C ALA A 381 2.71 -0.96 -10.98
N ALA A 382 3.66 -1.73 -11.49
CA ALA A 382 4.71 -2.32 -10.68
C ALA A 382 5.64 -1.17 -10.28
N ARG A 383 5.70 -0.88 -8.99
CA ARG A 383 6.70 0.03 -8.41
C ARG A 383 7.78 -0.83 -7.76
N SER A 384 9.03 -0.58 -8.14
CA SER A 384 10.24 -1.07 -7.48
C SER A 384 10.53 -0.29 -6.20
#